data_AF-A0A6A3JWX4-F1
#
_entry.id   AF-A0A6A3JWX4-F1
#
_cell.length_a   1.000
_cell.length_b   1.000
_cell.length_c   1.000
_cell.angle_alpha   90.00
_cell.angle_beta   90.00
_cell.angle_gamma   90.00
#
_symmetry.space_group_name_H-M   'P 1'
#
loop_
_entity.id
_entity.type
_entity.pdbx_description
1 polymer ?
#
loop_
_entity_poly.entity_id
_entity_poly.type
_entity_poly.pdbx_seq_one_letter_code
_entity_poly.pdbx_strand_id
1 'polypeptide(L)'
;MVAPLLAVVLLFRSKGAFSDLPHVVNSVSLFLDSSVELPLCEACKLGSIKLLDRIWDSSENFANCTHNFRMGTFTIRKFIRTDKHYRQHQFTFSMLLIVKEQNLEMVQWLADKFQGCRVIVDVVMAAAESGSTEILQFFYDQDNSSLDESLRVKMGLQVEWTGGALSSAASAGHGDVVWWLHSHIVTGFCHMVAIACARWPISTLHCLVDTALSA
;
A
#
# COMPACT_ATOMS: atom_id res chain seq x y z
N MET A 1 -17.76 0.08 -13.97
CA MET A 1 -18.94 0.86 -13.54
C MET A 1 -19.21 0.56 -12.07
N VAL A 2 -19.31 1.58 -11.23
CA VAL A 2 -19.54 1.40 -9.79
C VAL A 2 -20.98 0.98 -9.55
N ALA A 3 -21.20 -0.05 -8.71
CA ALA A 3 -22.55 -0.48 -8.35
C ALA A 3 -23.34 0.66 -7.66
N PRO A 4 -24.62 0.89 -8.00
CA PRO A 4 -25.41 1.93 -7.37
C PRO A 4 -25.63 1.66 -5.88
N LEU A 5 -25.76 2.71 -5.08
CA LEU A 5 -26.07 2.62 -3.65
C LEU A 5 -27.41 1.92 -3.46
N LEU A 6 -27.46 0.97 -2.52
CA LEU A 6 -28.67 0.18 -2.24
C LEU A 6 -29.88 1.09 -1.92
N ALA A 7 -29.66 2.17 -1.17
CA ALA A 7 -30.69 3.15 -0.86
C ALA A 7 -31.31 3.78 -2.12
N VAL A 8 -30.49 4.11 -3.12
CA VAL A 8 -30.96 4.67 -4.39
C VAL A 8 -31.71 3.62 -5.20
N VAL A 9 -31.19 2.38 -5.25
CA VAL A 9 -31.89 1.28 -5.92
C VAL A 9 -33.28 1.05 -5.31
N LEU A 10 -33.40 1.08 -3.98
CA LEU A 10 -34.68 0.91 -3.28
C LEU A 10 -35.64 2.08 -3.53
N LEU A 11 -35.14 3.32 -3.53
CA LEU A 11 -35.94 4.52 -3.83
C LEU A 11 -36.48 4.53 -5.26
N PHE A 12 -35.68 4.09 -6.23
CA PHE A 12 -36.11 4.04 -7.63
C PHE A 12 -36.99 2.82 -7.93
N ARG A 13 -36.84 1.71 -7.19
CA ARG A 13 -37.79 0.59 -7.25
C ARG A 13 -39.18 0.96 -6.74
N SER A 14 -39.29 1.81 -5.71
CA SER A 14 -40.60 2.25 -5.21
C SER A 14 -41.28 3.29 -6.10
N LYS A 15 -40.54 3.93 -7.01
CA LYS A 15 -41.06 4.89 -7.99
C LYS A 15 -41.01 4.31 -9.41
N GLY A 16 -42.02 3.52 -9.76
CA GLY A 16 -42.12 2.84 -11.06
C GLY A 16 -42.00 3.73 -12.30
N ALA A 17 -42.24 5.04 -12.20
CA ALA A 17 -42.03 6.00 -13.30
C ALA A 17 -40.56 6.11 -13.75
N PHE A 18 -39.59 5.68 -12.94
CA PHE A 18 -38.16 5.77 -13.22
C PHE A 18 -37.48 4.41 -13.39
N SER A 19 -38.23 3.30 -13.43
CA SER A 19 -37.66 1.94 -13.57
C SER A 19 -36.86 1.76 -14.88
N ASP A 20 -37.26 2.50 -15.92
CA ASP A 20 -36.71 2.33 -17.27
C ASP A 20 -35.50 3.25 -17.53
N LEU A 21 -35.05 3.99 -16.52
CA LEU A 21 -33.97 4.98 -16.61
C LEU A 21 -32.76 4.59 -15.74
N PRO A 22 -32.02 3.52 -16.09
CA PRO A 22 -30.88 3.05 -15.31
C PRO A 22 -29.75 4.08 -15.22
N HIS A 23 -29.63 4.96 -16.22
CA HIS A 23 -28.65 6.05 -16.20
C HIS A 23 -28.97 7.10 -15.12
N VAL A 24 -30.26 7.39 -14.85
CA VAL A 24 -30.66 8.34 -13.79
C VAL A 24 -30.35 7.75 -12.41
N VAL A 25 -30.62 6.46 -12.20
CA VAL A 25 -30.25 5.74 -10.98
C VAL A 25 -28.74 5.85 -10.73
N ASN A 26 -27.93 5.65 -11.76
CA ASN A 26 -26.48 5.77 -11.66
C ASN A 26 -26.03 7.22 -11.38
N SER A 27 -26.61 8.22 -12.04
CA SER A 27 -26.27 9.63 -11.80
C SER A 27 -26.64 10.07 -10.38
N VAL A 28 -27.82 9.71 -9.88
CA VAL A 28 -28.25 10.02 -8.51
C VAL A 28 -27.40 9.26 -7.50
N SER A 29 -27.06 8.00 -7.78
CA SER A 29 -26.15 7.24 -6.93
C SER A 29 -24.76 7.84 -6.89
N LEU A 30 -24.23 8.35 -8.00
CA LEU A 30 -22.93 9.02 -8.02
C LEU A 30 -22.99 10.36 -7.28
N PHE A 31 -24.08 11.11 -7.42
CA PHE A 31 -24.28 12.38 -6.73
C PHE A 31 -24.39 12.22 -5.20
N LEU A 32 -25.10 11.19 -4.74
CA LEU A 32 -25.27 10.91 -3.31
C LEU A 32 -24.09 10.17 -2.68
N ASP A 33 -23.08 9.79 -3.48
CA ASP A 33 -21.94 9.05 -2.97
C ASP A 33 -20.99 9.98 -2.21
N SER A 34 -21.27 10.25 -0.93
CA SER A 34 -20.42 11.06 -0.05
C SER A 34 -19.03 10.46 0.19
N SER A 35 -18.81 9.18 -0.19
CA SER A 35 -17.47 8.60 -0.22
C SER A 35 -16.54 9.28 -1.23
N VAL A 36 -17.04 10.19 -2.08
CA VAL A 36 -16.26 10.98 -3.06
C VAL A 36 -15.19 11.87 -2.43
N GLU A 37 -15.46 12.35 -1.21
CA GLU A 37 -14.55 13.25 -0.49
C GLU A 37 -13.71 12.54 0.57
N LEU A 38 -14.00 11.27 0.84
CA LEU A 38 -13.32 10.50 1.89
C LEU A 38 -11.92 10.05 1.39
N PRO A 39 -10.83 10.48 2.05
CA PRO A 39 -9.50 9.95 1.77
C PRO A 39 -9.45 8.44 2.02
N LEU A 40 -8.69 7.72 1.20
CA LEU A 40 -8.61 6.25 1.30
C LEU A 40 -8.13 5.81 2.69
N CYS A 41 -7.20 6.53 3.29
CA CYS A 41 -6.72 6.21 4.62
C CYS A 41 -7.77 6.34 5.72
N GLU A 42 -8.67 7.31 5.63
CA GLU A 42 -9.79 7.44 6.57
C GLU A 42 -10.81 6.32 6.36
N ALA A 43 -11.02 5.89 5.11
CA ALA A 43 -11.83 4.73 4.80
C ALA A 43 -11.25 3.42 5.37
N CYS A 44 -9.92 3.30 5.49
CA CYS A 44 -9.27 2.13 6.08
C CYS A 44 -9.64 1.95 7.57
N LYS A 45 -9.92 3.03 8.29
CA LYS A 45 -10.39 2.96 9.70
C LYS A 45 -11.76 2.28 9.84
N LEU A 46 -12.54 2.25 8.76
CA LEU A 46 -13.86 1.60 8.74
C LEU A 46 -13.77 0.09 8.50
N GLY A 47 -12.58 -0.44 8.18
CA GLY A 47 -12.35 -1.88 8.03
C GLY A 47 -13.11 -2.56 6.90
N SER A 48 -13.61 -1.80 5.93
CA SER A 48 -14.53 -2.31 4.91
C SER A 48 -13.90 -2.34 3.52
N ILE A 49 -13.48 -3.52 3.07
CA ILE A 49 -12.91 -3.72 1.73
C ILE A 49 -13.90 -3.33 0.63
N LYS A 50 -15.20 -3.60 0.82
CA LYS A 50 -16.25 -3.18 -0.12
C LYS A 50 -16.31 -1.66 -0.30
N LEU A 51 -16.03 -0.90 0.77
CA LEU A 51 -15.94 0.56 0.69
C LEU A 51 -14.68 0.98 -0.04
N LEU A 52 -13.54 0.32 0.22
CA LEU A 52 -12.27 0.58 -0.46
C LEU A 52 -12.37 0.28 -1.97
N ASP A 53 -12.95 -0.85 -2.37
CA ASP A 53 -13.24 -1.19 -3.77
C ASP A 53 -14.12 -0.12 -4.42
N ARG A 54 -15.17 0.32 -3.72
CA ARG A 54 -16.04 1.38 -4.23
C ARG A 54 -15.29 2.70 -4.46
N ILE A 55 -14.42 3.11 -3.53
CA ILE A 55 -13.59 4.31 -3.66
C ILE A 55 -12.56 4.12 -4.79
N TRP A 56 -11.99 2.94 -4.93
CA TRP A 56 -11.01 2.62 -5.98
C TRP A 56 -11.62 2.59 -7.38
N ASP A 57 -12.73 1.89 -7.57
CA ASP A 57 -13.42 1.75 -8.85
C ASP A 57 -13.99 3.10 -9.32
N SER A 58 -14.53 3.88 -8.39
CA SER A 58 -15.02 5.21 -8.71
C SER A 58 -13.91 6.14 -9.18
N SER A 59 -12.70 6.01 -8.63
CA SER A 59 -11.52 6.77 -9.06
C SER A 59 -11.16 6.54 -10.54
N GLU A 60 -11.52 5.39 -11.12
CA GLU A 60 -11.12 5.03 -12.49
C GLU A 60 -11.90 5.86 -13.50
N ASN A 61 -13.19 6.08 -13.20
CA ASN A 61 -14.06 6.90 -14.02
C ASN A 61 -13.56 8.35 -14.11
N PHE A 62 -12.93 8.88 -13.05
CA PHE A 62 -12.39 10.24 -13.03
C PHE A 62 -10.98 10.37 -13.62
N ALA A 63 -10.19 9.29 -13.64
CA ALA A 63 -8.88 9.28 -14.28
C ALA A 63 -8.97 9.42 -15.81
N ASN A 64 -9.97 8.77 -16.42
CA ASN A 64 -10.18 8.78 -17.88
C ASN A 64 -10.90 10.05 -18.40
N CYS A 65 -11.43 10.89 -17.51
CA CYS A 65 -12.07 12.15 -17.86
C CYS A 65 -11.04 13.29 -18.02
N THR A 66 -10.19 13.20 -19.04
CA THR A 66 -9.19 14.24 -19.36
C THR A 66 -9.69 15.28 -20.36
N HIS A 67 -10.80 15.07 -21.07
CA HIS A 67 -11.12 15.89 -22.24
C HIS A 67 -12.33 16.85 -22.17
N ASN A 68 -13.27 16.75 -21.22
CA ASN A 68 -14.52 17.54 -21.34
C ASN A 68 -15.08 18.22 -20.07
N PHE A 69 -14.44 18.08 -18.91
CA PHE A 69 -14.81 18.88 -17.73
C PHE A 69 -13.71 19.92 -17.49
N ARG A 70 -14.12 21.18 -17.41
CA ARG A 70 -13.30 22.37 -17.18
C ARG A 70 -12.03 22.04 -16.37
N MET A 71 -10.88 22.35 -16.97
CA MET A 71 -9.55 22.43 -16.37
C MET A 71 -9.58 22.53 -14.83
N GLY A 72 -9.15 21.47 -14.14
CA GLY A 72 -8.59 21.61 -12.79
C GLY A 72 -9.53 21.52 -11.58
N THR A 73 -10.65 20.79 -11.61
CA THR A 73 -11.34 20.48 -10.33
C THR A 73 -10.51 19.50 -9.51
N PHE A 74 -9.98 19.98 -8.37
CA PHE A 74 -9.30 19.14 -7.39
C PHE A 74 -10.29 18.09 -6.87
N THR A 75 -9.99 16.81 -7.06
CA THR A 75 -10.79 15.72 -6.53
C THR A 75 -9.88 14.61 -6.06
N ILE A 76 -9.94 14.29 -4.76
CA ILE A 76 -9.08 13.31 -4.09
C ILE A 76 -8.93 12.01 -4.90
N ARG A 77 -10.04 11.48 -5.43
CA ARG A 77 -10.08 10.25 -6.26
C ARG A 77 -9.23 10.30 -7.52
N LYS A 78 -9.17 11.45 -8.20
CA LYS A 78 -8.35 11.63 -9.39
C LYS A 78 -6.87 11.55 -9.02
N PHE A 79 -6.49 12.26 -7.96
CA PHE A 79 -5.11 12.34 -7.50
C PHE A 79 -4.56 11.00 -7.00
N ILE A 80 -5.39 10.09 -6.48
CA ILE A 80 -4.95 8.73 -6.09
C ILE A 80 -4.28 7.99 -7.27
N ARG A 81 -4.73 8.22 -8.51
CA ARG A 81 -4.17 7.57 -9.70
C ARG A 81 -3.22 8.44 -10.51
N THR A 82 -3.41 9.76 -10.51
CA THR A 82 -2.63 10.65 -11.39
C THR A 82 -1.35 11.17 -10.74
N ASP A 83 -1.34 11.40 -9.43
CA ASP A 83 -0.20 12.02 -8.74
C ASP A 83 0.59 10.98 -7.94
N LYS A 84 1.85 10.79 -8.31
CA LYS A 84 2.75 9.80 -7.69
C LYS A 84 3.02 10.07 -6.21
N HIS A 85 3.09 11.34 -5.80
CA HIS A 85 3.40 11.73 -4.42
C HIS A 85 2.18 11.56 -3.53
N TYR A 86 1.01 11.99 -4.01
CA TYR A 86 -0.25 11.77 -3.30
C TYR A 86 -0.58 10.29 -3.17
N ARG A 87 -0.37 9.51 -4.25
CA ARG A 87 -0.53 8.05 -4.23
C ARG A 87 0.37 7.40 -3.18
N GLN A 88 1.66 7.76 -3.15
CA GLN A 88 2.61 7.25 -2.17
C GLN A 88 2.22 7.66 -0.73
N HIS A 89 1.80 8.91 -0.53
CA HIS A 89 1.37 9.40 0.78
C HIS A 89 0.14 8.64 1.30
N GLN A 90 -0.88 8.47 0.45
CA GLN A 90 -2.08 7.70 0.80
C GLN A 90 -1.74 6.24 1.09
N PHE A 91 -0.87 5.62 0.30
CA PHE A 91 -0.41 4.24 0.54
C PHE A 91 0.28 4.11 1.90
N THR A 92 1.29 4.94 2.17
CA THR A 92 2.05 4.91 3.41
C THR A 92 1.16 5.12 4.63
N PHE A 93 0.29 6.13 4.61
CA PHE A 93 -0.54 6.45 5.77
C PHE A 93 -1.64 5.38 5.97
N SER A 94 -2.22 4.84 4.91
CA SER A 94 -3.17 3.73 4.99
C SER A 94 -2.51 2.46 5.54
N MET A 95 -1.30 2.13 5.04
CA MET A 95 -0.51 0.99 5.53
C MET A 95 -0.21 1.09 7.03
N LEU A 96 0.25 2.25 7.51
CA LEU A 96 0.52 2.46 8.93
C LEU A 96 -0.70 2.19 9.83
N LEU A 97 -1.89 2.55 9.37
CA LEU A 97 -3.13 2.32 10.13
C LEU A 97 -3.48 0.82 10.17
N ILE A 98 -3.52 0.16 9.01
CA ILE A 98 -3.97 -1.23 8.94
C ILE A 98 -2.97 -2.23 9.53
N VAL A 99 -1.68 -1.90 9.50
CA VAL A 99 -0.62 -2.72 10.10
C VAL A 99 -0.76 -2.74 11.62
N LYS A 100 -1.10 -1.61 12.23
CA LYS A 100 -1.37 -1.54 13.68
C LYS A 100 -2.60 -2.35 14.08
N GLU A 101 -3.61 -2.38 13.23
CA GLU A 101 -4.81 -3.21 13.40
C GLU A 101 -4.58 -4.68 13.02
N GLN A 102 -3.38 -5.04 12.54
CA GLN A 102 -2.99 -6.39 12.08
C GLN A 102 -3.95 -6.98 11.04
N ASN A 103 -4.56 -6.14 10.20
CA ASN A 103 -5.52 -6.59 9.20
C ASN A 103 -4.81 -6.98 7.89
N LEU A 104 -4.40 -8.25 7.80
CA LEU A 104 -3.70 -8.79 6.63
C LEU A 104 -4.50 -8.67 5.33
N GLU A 105 -5.83 -8.84 5.37
CA GLU A 105 -6.69 -8.79 4.19
C GLU A 105 -6.65 -7.40 3.54
N MET A 106 -6.72 -6.33 4.35
CA MET A 106 -6.57 -4.96 3.85
C MET A 106 -5.14 -4.64 3.40
N VAL A 107 -4.12 -5.24 4.02
CA VAL A 107 -2.72 -5.09 3.60
C VAL A 107 -2.53 -5.67 2.19
N GLN A 108 -3.06 -6.86 1.95
CA GLN A 108 -3.05 -7.50 0.63
C GLN A 108 -3.82 -6.66 -0.40
N TRP A 109 -4.99 -6.13 -0.03
CA TRP A 109 -5.76 -5.27 -0.90
C TRP A 109 -4.99 -4.00 -1.30
N LEU A 110 -4.35 -3.31 -0.34
CA LEU A 110 -3.54 -2.13 -0.64
C LEU A 110 -2.35 -2.48 -1.53
N ALA A 111 -1.66 -3.59 -1.26
CA ALA A 111 -0.52 -4.02 -2.06
C ALA A 111 -0.90 -4.30 -3.53
N ASP A 112 -2.05 -4.96 -3.76
CA ASP A 112 -2.57 -5.23 -5.10
C ASP A 112 -2.93 -3.94 -5.86
N LYS A 113 -3.54 -2.97 -5.18
CA LYS A 113 -3.97 -1.70 -5.82
C LYS A 113 -2.82 -0.70 -5.99
N PHE A 114 -1.86 -0.70 -5.08
CA PHE A 114 -0.75 0.25 -5.02
C PHE A 114 0.58 -0.34 -5.51
N GLN A 115 0.57 -1.16 -6.56
CA GLN A 115 1.79 -1.67 -7.17
C GLN A 115 2.78 -0.54 -7.54
N GLY A 116 4.07 -0.77 -7.31
CA GLY A 116 5.12 0.22 -7.53
C GLY A 116 5.20 1.33 -6.47
N CYS A 117 4.39 1.28 -5.41
CA CYS A 117 4.63 2.10 -4.21
C CYS A 117 5.71 1.49 -3.32
N ARG A 118 6.35 2.37 -2.53
CA ARG A 118 7.36 1.97 -1.55
C ARG A 118 6.74 1.73 -0.18
N VAL A 119 7.12 0.64 0.46
CA VAL A 119 6.88 0.41 1.89
C VAL A 119 8.06 1.03 2.62
N ILE A 120 7.84 2.22 3.18
CA ILE A 120 8.88 2.96 3.89
C ILE A 120 9.23 2.30 5.22
N VAL A 121 10.42 2.62 5.73
CA VAL A 121 10.95 2.15 7.02
C VAL A 121 9.93 2.19 8.15
N ASP A 122 9.18 3.29 8.30
CA ASP A 122 8.19 3.45 9.38
C ASP A 122 7.09 2.38 9.36
N VAL A 123 6.68 1.91 8.17
CA VAL A 123 5.66 0.85 8.03
C VAL A 123 6.22 -0.49 8.46
N VAL A 124 7.48 -0.79 8.09
CA VAL A 124 8.16 -2.02 8.48
C VAL A 124 8.40 -2.06 9.99
N MET A 125 8.82 -0.93 10.57
CA MET A 125 8.95 -0.79 12.02
C MET A 125 7.60 -0.97 12.72
N ALA A 126 6.54 -0.33 12.25
CA ALA A 126 5.20 -0.51 12.83
C ALA A 126 4.72 -1.97 12.77
N ALA A 127 5.01 -2.70 11.69
CA ALA A 127 4.69 -4.12 11.59
C ALA A 127 5.48 -4.95 12.61
N ALA A 128 6.77 -4.64 12.78
CA ALA A 128 7.62 -5.27 13.76
C ALA A 128 7.19 -4.98 15.22
N GLU A 129 6.79 -3.74 15.51
CA GLU A 129 6.24 -3.35 16.82
C GLU A 129 4.89 -4.00 17.11
N SER A 130 4.07 -4.23 16.09
CA SER A 130 2.78 -4.89 16.24
C SER A 130 2.88 -6.41 16.47
N GLY A 131 4.06 -6.99 16.25
CA GLY A 131 4.29 -8.43 16.37
C GLY A 131 3.71 -9.26 15.21
N SER A 132 3.30 -8.63 14.12
CA SER A 132 2.65 -9.33 13.01
C SER A 132 3.66 -9.93 12.04
N THR A 133 4.13 -11.14 12.34
CA THR A 133 5.04 -11.92 11.48
C THR A 133 4.44 -12.19 10.09
N GLU A 134 3.12 -12.37 10.00
CA GLU A 134 2.40 -12.64 8.75
C GLU A 134 2.49 -11.46 7.77
N ILE A 135 2.34 -10.23 8.27
CA ILE A 135 2.45 -9.01 7.46
C ILE A 135 3.90 -8.83 7.00
N LEU A 136 4.88 -9.08 7.87
CA LEU A 136 6.30 -8.99 7.52
C LEU A 136 6.70 -10.04 6.47
N GLN A 137 6.20 -11.26 6.59
CA GLN A 137 6.40 -12.30 5.59
C GLN A 137 5.77 -11.92 4.26
N PHE A 138 4.55 -11.38 4.28
CA PHE A 138 3.91 -10.86 3.07
C PHE A 138 4.73 -9.74 2.41
N PHE A 139 5.27 -8.80 3.19
CA PHE A 139 6.16 -7.76 2.65
C PHE A 139 7.42 -8.33 2.01
N TYR A 140 8.01 -9.36 2.62
CA TYR A 140 9.18 -10.04 2.06
C TYR A 140 8.87 -10.78 0.76
N ASP A 141 7.75 -11.48 0.70
CA ASP A 141 7.31 -12.19 -0.51
C ASP A 141 6.94 -11.23 -1.67
N GLN A 142 6.51 -10.02 -1.35
CA GLN A 142 6.17 -8.96 -2.32
C GLN A 142 7.32 -8.00 -2.63
N ASP A 143 8.48 -8.17 -1.96
CA ASP A 143 9.60 -7.25 -2.10
C ASP A 143 10.23 -7.37 -3.50
N ASN A 144 10.14 -6.29 -4.25
CA ASN A 144 10.73 -6.17 -5.58
C ASN A 144 12.08 -5.45 -5.56
N SER A 145 12.64 -5.16 -4.38
CA SER A 145 13.89 -4.42 -4.23
C SER A 145 15.07 -5.04 -4.99
N SER A 146 15.07 -6.36 -5.20
CA SER A 146 16.09 -7.09 -5.96
C SER A 146 15.87 -7.10 -7.48
N LEU A 147 14.71 -6.66 -7.99
CA LEU A 147 14.42 -6.63 -9.43
C LEU A 147 15.13 -5.45 -10.11
N ASP A 148 15.28 -5.52 -11.43
CA ASP A 148 15.81 -4.41 -12.22
C ASP A 148 14.85 -3.21 -12.20
N GLU A 149 15.38 -1.98 -12.24
CA GLU A 149 14.60 -0.74 -12.12
C GLU A 149 13.45 -0.65 -13.13
N SER A 150 13.63 -1.21 -14.33
CA SER A 150 12.60 -1.25 -15.38
C SER A 150 11.42 -2.18 -15.07
N LEU A 151 11.62 -3.19 -14.21
CA LEU A 151 10.62 -4.15 -13.76
C LEU A 151 9.96 -3.73 -12.43
N ARG A 152 10.69 -2.98 -11.58
CA ARG A 152 10.19 -2.46 -10.28
C ARG A 152 8.95 -1.59 -10.42
N VAL A 153 8.88 -0.79 -11.48
CA VAL A 153 7.74 0.13 -11.73
C VAL A 153 6.45 -0.63 -12.06
N LYS A 154 6.55 -1.91 -12.46
CA LYS A 154 5.41 -2.68 -12.98
C LYS A 154 4.87 -3.75 -12.04
N MET A 155 5.63 -4.19 -11.03
CA MET A 155 5.22 -5.34 -10.21
C MET A 155 5.80 -5.31 -8.81
N GLY A 156 4.96 -5.57 -7.80
CA GLY A 156 5.37 -5.70 -6.40
C GLY A 156 5.47 -4.40 -5.61
N LEU A 157 5.97 -4.52 -4.38
CA LEU A 157 6.24 -3.43 -3.45
C LEU A 157 7.73 -3.28 -3.26
N GLN A 158 8.24 -2.05 -3.22
CA GLN A 158 9.63 -1.81 -2.86
C GLN A 158 9.73 -1.64 -1.35
N VAL A 159 10.28 -2.62 -0.64
CA VAL A 159 10.33 -2.60 0.82
C VAL A 159 11.67 -2.07 1.32
N GLU A 160 11.62 -1.03 2.16
CA GLU A 160 12.79 -0.44 2.79
C GLU A 160 13.06 -1.14 4.13
N TRP A 161 13.81 -2.23 4.08
CA TRP A 161 14.25 -2.96 5.27
C TRP A 161 15.30 -2.17 6.05
N THR A 162 15.19 -2.18 7.38
CA THR A 162 16.11 -1.48 8.28
C THR A 162 16.45 -2.31 9.52
N GLY A 163 17.62 -2.05 10.10
CA GLY A 163 17.97 -2.56 11.43
C GLY A 163 17.04 -2.03 12.54
N GLY A 164 16.38 -0.89 12.30
CA GLY A 164 15.40 -0.30 13.22
C GLY A 164 14.21 -1.21 13.51
N ALA A 165 13.79 -2.04 12.54
CA ALA A 165 12.69 -2.99 12.70
C ALA A 165 13.04 -4.07 13.75
N LEU A 166 14.31 -4.49 13.82
CA LEU A 166 14.77 -5.45 14.81
C LEU A 166 14.73 -4.85 16.23
N SER A 167 15.18 -3.61 16.39
CA SER A 167 15.10 -2.90 17.68
C SER A 167 13.65 -2.66 18.12
N SER A 168 12.77 -2.34 17.18
CA SER A 168 11.34 -2.13 17.42
C SER A 168 10.62 -3.42 17.86
N ALA A 169 10.88 -4.56 17.21
CA ALA A 169 10.34 -5.84 17.66
C ALA A 169 10.90 -6.26 19.03
N ALA A 170 12.20 -6.02 19.27
CA ALA A 170 12.84 -6.35 20.54
C ALA A 170 12.29 -5.51 21.71
N SER A 171 12.06 -4.21 21.49
CA SER A 171 11.48 -3.33 22.51
C SER A 171 10.01 -3.65 22.81
N ALA A 172 9.26 -4.10 21.80
CA ALA A 172 7.88 -4.56 21.95
C ALA A 172 7.77 -5.98 22.55
N GLY A 173 8.88 -6.72 22.65
CA GLY A 173 8.91 -8.07 23.24
C GLY A 173 8.53 -9.21 22.28
N HIS A 174 8.52 -8.95 20.97
CA HIS A 174 8.17 -9.93 19.93
C HIS A 174 9.39 -10.73 19.49
N GLY A 175 9.84 -11.66 20.33
CA GLY A 175 11.04 -12.47 20.10
C GLY A 175 10.98 -13.36 18.84
N ASP A 176 9.79 -13.78 18.45
CA ASP A 176 9.51 -14.51 17.21
C ASP A 176 9.77 -13.64 15.96
N VAL A 177 9.30 -12.39 15.97
CA VAL A 177 9.59 -11.42 14.91
C VAL A 177 11.09 -11.09 14.85
N VAL A 178 11.73 -10.90 16.00
CA VAL A 178 13.19 -10.66 16.08
C VAL A 178 13.96 -11.81 15.44
N TRP A 179 13.60 -13.06 15.78
CA TRP A 179 14.22 -14.25 15.19
C TRP A 179 14.00 -14.33 13.68
N TRP A 180 12.77 -14.05 13.23
CA TRP A 180 12.43 -14.08 11.81
C TRP A 180 13.20 -13.02 11.01
N LEU A 181 13.24 -11.77 11.50
CA LEU A 181 13.98 -10.66 10.88
C LEU A 181 15.48 -10.96 10.82
N HIS A 182 16.04 -11.52 11.88
CA HIS A 182 17.46 -11.91 11.90
C HIS A 182 17.76 -13.00 10.85
N SER A 183 16.88 -14.01 10.74
CA SER A 183 17.07 -15.18 9.88
C SER A 183 16.80 -14.94 8.39
N HIS A 184 15.97 -13.96 8.02
CA HIS A 184 15.60 -13.73 6.61
C HIS A 184 16.22 -12.45 6.04
N ILE A 185 16.46 -11.45 6.89
CA ILE A 185 16.90 -10.12 6.45
C ILE A 185 18.38 -9.96 6.77
N VAL A 186 18.77 -9.99 8.04
CA VAL A 186 20.16 -9.71 8.46
C VAL A 186 21.14 -10.77 7.96
N THR A 187 20.80 -12.05 8.13
CA THR A 187 21.62 -13.16 7.63
C THR A 187 21.54 -13.29 6.11
N GLY A 188 20.42 -12.89 5.47
CA GLY A 188 20.31 -12.76 4.02
C GLY A 188 21.22 -11.67 3.43
N PHE A 189 21.30 -10.50 4.09
CA PHE A 189 22.28 -9.44 3.78
C PHE A 189 23.72 -9.93 3.94
N CYS A 190 24.03 -10.68 5.01
CA CYS A 190 25.34 -11.30 5.18
C CYS A 190 25.63 -12.41 4.14
N HIS A 191 24.63 -13.14 3.64
CA HIS A 191 24.85 -14.18 2.63
C HIS A 191 25.11 -13.58 1.23
N MET A 192 24.44 -12.47 0.88
CA MET A 192 24.77 -11.71 -0.34
C MET A 192 26.15 -11.05 -0.25
N VAL A 193 26.50 -10.47 0.91
CA VAL A 193 27.86 -9.97 1.16
C VAL A 193 28.86 -11.12 1.15
N ALA A 194 28.58 -12.29 1.73
CA ALA A 194 29.47 -13.44 1.69
C ALA A 194 29.68 -14.00 0.27
N ILE A 195 28.64 -14.03 -0.58
CA ILE A 195 28.75 -14.41 -1.99
C ILE A 195 29.55 -13.36 -2.79
N ALA A 196 29.43 -12.07 -2.46
CA ALA A 196 30.25 -11.01 -3.03
C ALA A 196 31.72 -11.05 -2.52
N CYS A 197 31.93 -11.34 -1.24
CA CYS A 197 33.22 -11.54 -0.58
C CYS A 197 33.94 -12.79 -1.13
N ALA A 198 33.21 -13.83 -1.54
CA ALA A 198 33.79 -15.01 -2.18
C ALA A 198 34.35 -14.71 -3.59
N ARG A 199 34.07 -13.52 -4.16
CA ARG A 199 34.47 -13.13 -5.50
C ARG A 199 35.53 -12.02 -5.55
N TRP A 200 35.86 -11.40 -4.41
CA TRP A 200 36.79 -10.26 -4.32
C TRP A 200 37.85 -10.51 -3.22
N PRO A 201 39.12 -10.10 -3.43
CA PRO A 201 40.20 -10.38 -2.49
C PRO A 201 40.02 -9.64 -1.15
N ILE A 202 40.38 -10.35 -0.07
CA ILE A 202 40.21 -9.99 1.35
C ILE A 202 40.70 -8.57 1.70
N SER A 203 41.68 -8.04 0.97
CA SER A 203 42.24 -6.69 1.17
C SER A 203 41.24 -5.56 0.90
N THR A 204 40.22 -5.78 0.07
CA THR A 204 39.19 -4.77 -0.24
C THR A 204 38.07 -4.70 0.79
N LEU A 205 37.92 -5.74 1.62
CA LEU A 205 36.88 -5.84 2.65
C LEU A 205 37.21 -5.02 3.89
N HIS A 206 38.49 -4.87 4.22
CA HIS A 206 38.91 -4.03 5.35
C HIS A 206 38.49 -2.57 5.14
N CYS A 207 38.66 -2.06 3.91
CA CYS A 207 38.31 -0.68 3.55
C CYS A 207 36.79 -0.41 3.59
N LEU A 208 35.96 -1.43 3.30
CA LEU A 208 34.50 -1.33 3.30
C LEU A 208 33.90 -1.46 4.70
N VAL A 209 34.47 -2.32 5.55
CA VAL A 209 34.07 -2.42 6.96
C VAL A 209 34.46 -1.15 7.72
N ASP A 210 35.64 -0.59 7.44
CA ASP A 210 36.11 0.65 8.07
C ASP A 210 35.29 1.89 7.62
N THR A 211 34.68 1.86 6.43
CA THR A 211 33.79 2.94 5.95
C THR A 211 32.34 2.78 6.41
N ALA A 212 31.85 1.55 6.61
CA ALA A 212 30.51 1.29 7.15
C ALA A 212 30.40 1.52 8.67
N LEU A 213 31.51 1.44 9.41
CA LEU A 213 31.57 1.78 10.84
C LEU A 213 31.80 3.27 11.12
N SER A 214 32.01 4.08 10.08
CA SER A 214 32.32 5.52 10.16
C SER A 214 31.19 6.44 9.66
N ALA A 215 30.01 5.93 9.35
CA ALA A 215 28.82 6.70 8.94
C ALA A 215 27.64 6.39 9.84
#